data_AF-A0A850X1B7-F1
#
_entry.id   AF-A0A850X1B7-F1
#
_cell.length_a   1.000
_cell.length_b   1.000
_cell.length_c   1.000
_cell.angle_alpha   90.00
_cell.angle_beta   90.00
_cell.angle_gamma   90.00
#
_symmetry.space_group_name_H-M   'P 1'
#
loop_
_entity.id
_entity.type
_entity.pdbx_description
1 polymer ?
#
loop_
_entity_poly.entity_id
_entity_poly.type
_entity_poly.pdbx_seq_one_letter_code
_entity_poly.pdbx_strand_id
1 'polypeptide(L)'
;MAEEEKLPAGWEKRMSRSSGRVYYFNHITNASQWERPSGSGRNGPGEPSRVRCSHLLVKHNQSRRPSSWRQEKITRTKDEALELING
;
A
#
# COMPACT_ATOMS: atom_id res chain seq x y z
N MET A 1 27.60 -9.91 -13.83
CA MET A 1 26.70 -8.75 -14.05
C MET A 1 25.32 -9.20 -13.61
N ALA A 2 24.87 -8.76 -12.43
CA ALA A 2 23.69 -9.35 -11.79
C ALA A 2 22.39 -8.74 -12.37
N GLU A 3 21.75 -9.50 -13.26
CA GLU A 3 20.30 -9.65 -13.41
C GLU A 3 19.47 -8.35 -13.31
N GLU A 4 19.46 -7.60 -14.40
CA GLU A 4 18.43 -6.60 -14.73
C GLU A 4 17.10 -7.29 -15.07
N GLU A 5 16.66 -8.21 -14.21
CA GLU A 5 15.32 -8.79 -14.28
C GLU A 5 14.29 -7.69 -13.95
N LYS A 6 13.44 -7.35 -14.92
CA LYS A 6 12.45 -6.28 -14.76
C LYS A 6 11.59 -6.55 -13.53
N LEU A 7 11.44 -5.54 -12.68
CA LEU A 7 10.55 -5.63 -11.52
C LEU A 7 9.10 -5.89 -11.98
N PRO A 8 8.28 -6.56 -11.16
CA PRO A 8 6.88 -6.79 -11.51
C PRO A 8 6.14 -5.46 -11.70
N ALA A 9 5.04 -5.47 -12.45
CA ALA A 9 4.26 -4.26 -12.71
C ALA A 9 3.88 -3.54 -11.40
N GLY A 10 4.04 -2.22 -11.40
CA GLY A 10 3.77 -1.39 -10.22
C GLY A 10 4.96 -1.22 -9.27
N TRP A 11 6.01 -2.05 -9.37
CA TRP A 11 7.16 -1.99 -8.47
C TRP A 11 8.33 -1.15 -9.00
N GLU A 12 8.92 -0.36 -8.11
CA GLU A 12 10.06 0.52 -8.38
C GLU A 12 11.14 0.32 -7.30
N LYS A 13 12.41 0.30 -7.70
CA LYS A 13 13.55 0.31 -6.77
C LYS A 13 13.84 1.74 -6.32
N ARG A 14 13.79 2.02 -5.03
CA ARG A 14 14.08 3.34 -4.43
C ARG A 14 15.17 3.27 -3.37
N MET A 15 15.72 4.43 -3.02
CA MET A 15 16.68 4.58 -1.92
C MET A 15 16.02 5.31 -0.75
N SER A 16 16.13 4.75 0.44
CA SER A 16 15.59 5.34 1.66
C SER A 16 16.38 6.60 2.02
N ARG A 17 15.67 7.72 2.23
CA ARG A 17 16.28 9.01 2.61
C ARG A 17 16.99 8.97 3.96
N SER A 18 16.51 8.16 4.90
CA SER A 18 17.04 8.08 6.26
C SER A 18 18.18 7.07 6.41
N SER A 19 18.11 5.94 5.70
CA SER A 19 19.07 4.84 5.88
C SER A 19 20.04 4.65 4.71
N GLY A 20 19.81 5.30 3.57
CA GLY A 20 20.57 5.06 2.33
C GLY A 20 20.38 3.65 1.74
N ARG A 21 19.57 2.81 2.37
CA ARG A 21 19.33 1.43 1.92
C ARG A 21 18.32 1.42 0.79
N VAL A 22 18.53 0.49 -0.13
CA VAL A 22 17.57 0.19 -1.20
C VAL A 22 16.33 -0.45 -0.61
N TYR A 23 15.15 -0.02 -1.06
CA TYR A 23 13.87 -0.66 -0.83
C TYR A 23 13.06 -0.71 -2.14
N TYR A 24 12.01 -1.51 -2.17
CA TYR A 24 11.10 -1.64 -3.30
C TYR A 24 9.75 -1.06 -2.94
N PHE A 25 9.20 -0.21 -3.80
CA PHE A 25 7.94 0.48 -3.61
C PHE A 25 6.96 0.10 -4.71
N ASN A 26 5.75 -0.30 -4.33
CA ASN A 26 4.67 -0.53 -5.26
C ASN A 26 3.78 0.72 -5.34
N HIS A 27 3.81 1.44 -6.46
CA HIS A 27 3.02 2.68 -6.62
C HIS A 27 1.53 2.45 -6.85
N ILE A 28 1.09 1.21 -7.09
CA ILE A 28 -0.31 0.84 -7.25
C ILE A 28 -0.94 0.61 -5.86
N THR A 29 -0.26 -0.13 -4.98
CA THR A 29 -0.76 -0.47 -3.64
C THR A 29 -0.23 0.43 -2.53
N ASN A 30 0.73 1.31 -2.84
CA ASN A 30 1.53 2.09 -1.88
C ASN A 30 2.30 1.21 -0.86
N ALA A 31 2.51 -0.06 -1.16
CA ALA A 31 3.30 -0.96 -0.31
C ALA A 31 4.80 -0.69 -0.47
N SER A 32 5.56 -0.81 0.61
CA SER A 32 7.02 -0.78 0.61
C SER A 32 7.58 -2.03 1.29
N GLN A 33 8.66 -2.58 0.75
CA GLN A 33 9.35 -3.74 1.30
C GLN A 33 10.85 -3.70 1.02
N TRP A 34 11.64 -4.42 1.80
CA TRP A 34 13.09 -4.47 1.66
C TRP A 34 13.54 -5.51 0.64
N GLU A 35 12.82 -6.62 0.55
CA GLU A 35 13.09 -7.74 -0.35
C GLU A 35 12.65 -7.42 -1.79
N ARG A 36 13.42 -7.87 -2.79
CA ARG A 36 13.04 -7.70 -4.20
C ARG A 36 11.73 -8.45 -4.46
N PRO A 37 10.68 -7.79 -4.97
CA PRO A 37 9.45 -8.47 -5.34
C PRO A 37 9.74 -9.41 -6.51
N SER A 38 9.39 -10.69 -6.37
CA SER A 38 9.53 -11.64 -7.47
C SER A 38 8.36 -11.50 -8.44
N GLY A 39 8.63 -11.67 -9.74
CA GLY A 39 7.61 -11.68 -10.80
C GLY A 39 6.65 -12.87 -10.75
N SER A 40 6.84 -13.80 -9.81
CA SER A 40 6.17 -15.10 -9.81
C SER A 40 5.32 -15.33 -8.55
N GLY A 41 4.52 -14.33 -8.16
CA GLY A 41 3.45 -14.51 -7.19
C GLY A 41 2.27 -15.28 -7.78
N ARG A 42 2.39 -16.60 -7.92
CA ARG A 42 1.30 -17.58 -8.18
C ARG A 42 0.41 -17.43 -9.43
N ASN A 43 0.57 -16.41 -10.26
CA ASN A 43 -0.22 -16.26 -11.49
C ASN A 43 0.73 -15.95 -12.65
N GLY A 44 0.59 -16.70 -13.73
CA GLY A 44 1.28 -16.43 -15.00
C GLY A 44 0.85 -15.08 -15.59
N PRO A 45 1.24 -14.77 -16.84
CA PRO A 45 0.92 -13.49 -17.45
C PRO A 45 -0.60 -13.27 -17.52
N GLY A 46 -1.12 -12.34 -16.69
CA GLY A 46 -2.53 -11.92 -16.66
C GLY A 46 -2.98 -11.46 -15.27
N GLU A 47 -3.58 -10.27 -15.18
CA GLU A 47 -4.23 -9.79 -13.95
C GLU A 47 -5.42 -10.70 -13.62
N PRO A 48 -5.62 -11.13 -12.35
CA PRO A 48 -6.72 -12.03 -11.99
C PRO A 48 -8.08 -11.39 -12.28
N SER A 49 -9.00 -12.18 -12.86
CA SER A 49 -10.38 -11.74 -13.13
C SER A 49 -11.20 -11.43 -11.88
N ARG A 50 -10.81 -12.00 -10.72
CA ARG A 50 -11.44 -11.75 -9.43
C ARG A 50 -10.43 -11.89 -8.30
N VAL A 51 -10.47 -10.95 -7.37
CA VAL A 51 -9.66 -10.97 -6.14
C VAL A 51 -10.55 -11.00 -4.90
N ARG A 52 -10.02 -11.53 -3.81
CA ARG A 52 -10.62 -11.44 -2.48
C ARG A 52 -9.72 -10.58 -1.62
N CYS A 53 -10.28 -9.54 -1.01
CA CYS A 53 -9.56 -8.60 -0.18
C CYS A 53 -10.30 -8.38 1.14
N SER A 54 -9.54 -8.21 2.20
CA SER A 54 -10.01 -7.61 3.45
C SER A 54 -9.42 -6.20 3.53
N HIS A 55 -10.13 -5.26 4.14
CA HIS A 55 -9.63 -3.90 4.33
C HIS A 55 -9.94 -3.39 5.74
N LEU A 56 -9.10 -2.50 6.24
CA LEU A 56 -9.33 -1.75 7.47
C LEU A 56 -9.59 -0.29 7.08
N LEU A 57 -10.69 0.28 7.59
CA LEU A 57 -11.08 1.66 7.27
C LEU A 57 -11.08 2.54 8.52
N VAL A 58 -10.28 3.60 8.49
CA VAL A 58 -10.37 4.73 9.43
C VAL A 58 -10.92 5.94 8.67
N LYS A 59 -12.13 6.38 9.03
CA LYS A 59 -12.75 7.58 8.45
C LYS A 59 -12.26 8.85 9.14
N HIS A 60 -12.40 9.99 8.45
CA HIS A 60 -12.09 11.35 8.93
C HIS A 60 -13.24 12.32 8.62
N ASN A 61 -13.15 13.56 9.10
CA ASN A 61 -14.19 14.59 8.96
C ASN A 61 -14.49 15.00 7.50
N GLN A 62 -13.53 14.87 6.59
CA GLN A 62 -13.71 15.09 5.16
C GLN A 62 -14.15 13.82 4.41
N SER A 63 -14.39 12.68 5.08
CA SER A 63 -14.97 11.51 4.44
C SER A 63 -16.37 11.83 3.91
N ARG A 64 -16.73 11.34 2.71
CA ARG A 64 -18.05 11.60 2.09
C ARG A 64 -19.26 11.37 3.01
N ARG A 65 -19.13 10.41 3.94
CA ARG A 65 -20.09 10.14 5.02
C ARG A 65 -19.31 9.98 6.32
N PRO A 66 -19.12 11.06 7.10
CA PRO A 66 -18.30 11.06 8.32
C PRO A 66 -19.08 10.48 9.50
N SER A 67 -19.56 9.24 9.33
CA SER A 67 -20.37 8.47 10.26
C SER A 67 -20.14 6.97 10.02
N SER A 68 -20.16 6.16 11.07
CA SER A 68 -20.12 4.70 10.97
C SER A 68 -20.84 4.05 12.14
N TRP A 69 -21.05 2.74 12.09
CA TRP A 69 -21.62 1.98 13.21
C TRP A 69 -20.82 2.13 14.52
N ARG A 70 -19.53 2.48 14.44
CA ARG A 70 -18.66 2.73 15.61
C ARG A 70 -18.80 4.13 16.19
N GLN A 71 -19.25 5.10 15.37
CA GLN A 71 -19.29 6.52 15.74
C GLN A 71 -20.20 7.30 14.79
N GLU A 72 -21.27 7.89 15.33
CA GLU A 72 -22.27 8.62 14.54
C GLU A 72 -21.69 9.86 13.85
N LYS A 73 -20.87 10.67 14.54
CA LYS A 73 -20.21 11.86 14.00
C LYS A 73 -18.70 11.78 14.14
N ILE A 74 -18.00 11.64 13.03
CA ILE A 74 -16.54 11.50 12.97
C ILE A 74 -15.91 12.89 12.81
N THR A 75 -15.12 13.31 13.80
CA THR A 75 -14.51 14.65 13.86
C THR A 75 -13.01 14.65 13.57
N ARG A 76 -12.34 13.50 13.67
CA ARG A 76 -10.89 13.37 13.45
C ARG A 76 -10.46 13.91 12.09
N THR A 77 -9.30 14.52 12.05
CA THR A 77 -8.65 15.03 10.83
C THR A 77 -8.13 13.89 9.95
N LYS A 78 -7.69 14.23 8.74
CA LYS A 78 -7.11 13.26 7.81
C LYS A 78 -5.77 12.73 8.34
N ASP A 79 -4.95 13.58 8.94
CA ASP A 79 -3.66 13.21 9.51
C ASP A 79 -3.83 12.25 10.71
N GLU A 80 -4.73 12.55 11.64
CA GLU A 80 -5.05 11.64 12.76
C GLU A 80 -5.56 10.28 12.27
N ALA A 81 -6.33 10.26 11.16
CA ALA A 81 -6.79 9.00 10.57
C ALA A 81 -5.65 8.18 9.95
N LEU A 82 -4.62 8.84 9.40
CA LEU A 82 -3.42 8.18 8.87
C LEU A 82 -2.56 7.61 10.00
N GLU A 83 -2.38 8.36 11.09
CA GLU A 83 -1.65 7.88 12.28
C GLU A 83 -2.29 6.61 12.84
N LEU A 84 -3.63 6.61 13.00
CA LEU A 84 -4.37 5.44 13.50
C LEU A 84 -4.29 4.20 12.59
N ILE A 85 -4.05 4.37 11.29
CA ILE A 85 -3.84 3.24 10.36
C ILE A 85 -2.44 2.66 10.50
N ASN A 86 -1.45 3.49 10.83
CA ASN A 86 -0.04 3.11 10.85
C ASN A 86 0.43 2.55 12.20
N GLY A 87 -0.31 2.80 13.29
CA GLY A 87 0.00 2.33 14.65
C GLY A 87 0.74 3.38 15.45
#